data_AF-A0A7Y2N7M6-F1
#
_entry.id   AF-A0A7Y2N7M6-F1
#
_cell.length_a   1.000
_cell.length_b   1.000
_cell.length_c   1.000
_cell.angle_alpha   90.00
_cell.angle_beta   90.00
_cell.angle_gamma   90.00
#
_symmetry.space_group_name_H-M   'P 1'
#
loop_
_entity.id
_entity.type
_entity.pdbx_description
1 polymer ?
#
loop_
_entity_poly.entity_id
_entity_poly.type
_entity_poly.pdbx_seq_one_letter_code
_entity_poly.pdbx_strand_id
1 'polypeptide(L)'
;MPAASSPFSRQLLALAATFLAVVMVPITPAAATRVVADSTPVEGVTSESLAMSPLERALAERIAADHNDARRDAGLSELRQMPSLAPYAGSNSMTMMATQTLGHSEIRVLLDDFPQNMWAAENALVMFNPASEATDLWLGSPEHAANMMASRATHVWVDVRCSAEGRMWVTSQYVDAPVAQTDILPGVDLRVSDSASVDLRCPVAVGPFASGEAFVAQQYEDFLGRPADASGLAYWTGMLNTRKVTPGQVVLSFLNSPEFAGRIRPRAEAALLASSELPTVDEVDSWRRTPPPQVSTKAAAAGVKSRVDVLMIYVGMLNRTPDAKGFAYWTGLADQEVSLTVLVNGFLASPEYTARVGS
;
A
#
# COMPACT_ATOMS: atom_id res chain seq x y z
N MET A 1 -24.15 63.56 -37.02
CA MET A 1 -23.48 64.46 -36.05
C MET A 1 -24.04 64.15 -34.66
N PRO A 2 -23.30 64.29 -33.55
CA PRO A 2 -22.18 63.48 -33.02
C PRO A 2 -22.52 62.74 -31.69
N ALA A 3 -21.59 61.86 -31.25
CA ALA A 3 -21.23 61.45 -29.85
C ALA A 3 -22.30 60.82 -28.89
N ALA A 4 -22.03 59.91 -27.95
CA ALA A 4 -20.88 59.11 -27.52
C ALA A 4 -21.33 58.16 -26.38
N SER A 5 -20.72 56.99 -26.22
CA SER A 5 -20.12 56.47 -24.96
C SER A 5 -19.85 54.95 -25.02
N SER A 6 -18.66 54.56 -24.58
CA SER A 6 -18.06 53.21 -24.58
C SER A 6 -18.63 52.29 -23.49
N PRO A 7 -18.28 50.99 -23.54
CA PRO A 7 -17.84 50.29 -22.34
C PRO A 7 -16.35 49.93 -22.40
N PHE A 8 -15.74 50.12 -21.24
CA PHE A 8 -14.35 49.94 -20.89
C PHE A 8 -13.81 48.52 -21.18
N SER A 9 -12.52 48.52 -21.51
CA SER A 9 -11.61 47.40 -21.61
C SER A 9 -11.73 46.40 -20.46
N ARG A 10 -12.01 45.14 -20.78
CA ARG A 10 -11.67 44.00 -19.93
C ARG A 10 -10.15 43.83 -19.96
N GLN A 11 -9.46 44.33 -18.94
CA GLN A 11 -8.08 43.93 -18.69
C GLN A 11 -8.10 42.50 -18.12
N LEU A 12 -7.66 41.57 -18.96
CA LEU A 12 -7.13 40.29 -18.53
C LEU A 12 -5.98 40.54 -17.55
N LEU A 13 -6.11 40.04 -16.33
CA LEU A 13 -4.95 39.61 -15.54
C LEU A 13 -5.01 38.09 -15.45
N ALA A 14 -4.38 37.47 -16.45
CA ALA A 14 -3.89 36.10 -16.37
C ALA A 14 -2.51 36.14 -15.70
N LEU A 15 -2.36 35.42 -14.59
CA LEU A 15 -1.11 34.88 -14.01
C LEU A 15 -1.55 34.23 -12.68
N ALA A 16 -1.61 32.91 -12.55
CA ALA A 16 -0.47 32.02 -12.67
C ALA A 16 -0.81 30.73 -13.43
N ALA A 17 -0.10 30.50 -14.52
CA ALA A 17 0.08 29.18 -15.10
C ALA A 17 1.46 28.66 -14.69
N THR A 18 1.45 27.43 -14.16
CA THR A 18 2.55 26.43 -14.14
C THR A 18 3.87 26.79 -13.45
N PHE A 19 4.14 26.10 -12.33
CA PHE A 19 5.31 25.24 -12.24
C PHE A 19 4.88 23.86 -11.74
N LEU A 20 4.90 22.89 -12.66
CA LEU A 20 4.80 21.47 -12.35
C LEU A 20 6.16 21.07 -11.76
N ALA A 21 6.27 21.03 -10.44
CA ALA A 21 7.43 20.46 -9.77
C ALA A 21 7.04 19.09 -9.19
N VAL A 22 7.12 18.05 -10.02
CA VAL A 22 7.22 16.68 -9.49
C VAL A 22 8.61 16.58 -8.86
N VAL A 23 8.70 16.73 -7.55
CA VAL A 23 9.93 16.41 -6.81
C VAL A 23 10.06 14.90 -6.79
N MET A 24 10.75 14.35 -7.78
CA MET A 24 11.34 13.01 -7.66
C MET A 24 12.49 13.11 -6.65
N VAL A 25 12.26 12.65 -5.42
CA VAL A 25 13.37 12.22 -4.56
C VAL A 25 14.09 11.10 -5.31
N PRO A 26 15.44 11.12 -5.46
CA PRO A 26 16.15 10.07 -6.17
C PRO A 26 16.14 8.79 -5.33
N ILE A 27 15.09 7.99 -5.47
CA ILE A 27 15.14 6.56 -5.16
C ILE A 27 15.87 5.93 -6.34
N THR A 28 17.06 5.38 -6.09
CA THR A 28 17.80 4.58 -7.07
C THR A 28 16.87 3.56 -7.76
N PRO A 29 16.83 3.51 -9.10
CA PRO A 29 15.72 2.91 -9.81
C PRO A 29 15.90 1.40 -9.96
N ALA A 30 14.92 0.65 -9.48
CA ALA A 30 14.45 -0.52 -10.20
C ALA A 30 12.93 -0.34 -10.36
N ALA A 31 12.50 -0.06 -11.59
CA ALA A 31 11.10 0.12 -12.02
C ALA A 31 10.38 1.40 -11.57
N ALA A 32 10.92 2.57 -11.90
CA ALA A 32 10.09 3.79 -12.06
C ALA A 32 9.70 3.91 -13.54
N THR A 33 8.59 3.29 -13.93
CA THR A 33 7.95 3.58 -15.22
C THR A 33 7.42 5.01 -15.17
N ARG A 34 7.70 5.77 -16.23
CA ARG A 34 7.36 7.20 -16.38
C ARG A 34 5.84 7.39 -16.21
N VAL A 35 5.41 7.96 -15.09
CA VAL A 35 4.01 8.32 -14.82
C VAL A 35 3.67 9.54 -15.68
N VAL A 36 2.67 9.40 -16.55
CA VAL A 36 2.13 10.49 -17.38
C VAL A 36 0.98 11.14 -16.61
N ALA A 37 0.92 12.47 -16.57
CA ALA A 37 -0.21 13.19 -15.99
C ALA A 37 -1.45 12.98 -16.88
N ASP A 38 -2.51 12.41 -16.31
CA ASP A 38 -3.84 12.29 -16.93
C ASP A 38 -4.85 12.89 -15.94
N SER A 39 -5.62 13.88 -16.39
CA SER A 39 -6.58 14.65 -15.60
C SER A 39 -8.04 14.28 -15.92
N THR A 40 -8.28 13.15 -16.59
CA THR A 40 -9.64 12.71 -16.91
C THR A 40 -10.41 12.28 -15.64
N PRO A 41 -11.56 12.92 -15.32
CA PRO A 41 -12.38 12.51 -14.19
C PRO A 41 -12.97 11.10 -14.42
N VAL A 42 -12.98 10.26 -13.39
CA VAL A 42 -13.65 8.95 -13.45
C VAL A 42 -15.17 9.17 -13.42
N GLU A 43 -15.88 8.78 -14.49
CA GLU A 43 -17.35 8.80 -14.52
C GLU A 43 -17.92 7.81 -13.47
N GLY A 44 -18.92 8.22 -12.69
CA GLY A 44 -19.70 7.33 -11.81
C GLY A 44 -19.42 7.40 -10.30
N VAL A 45 -18.76 8.44 -9.79
CA VAL A 45 -18.55 8.65 -8.34
C VAL A 45 -19.89 8.92 -7.62
N THR A 46 -20.31 8.01 -6.74
CA THR A 46 -21.49 8.15 -5.87
C THR A 46 -21.10 8.64 -4.47
N SER A 47 -22.05 9.17 -3.69
CA SER A 47 -21.82 9.56 -2.28
C SER A 47 -21.34 8.39 -1.40
N GLU A 48 -21.74 7.16 -1.74
CA GLU A 48 -21.30 5.93 -1.06
C GLU A 48 -19.84 5.59 -1.40
N SER A 49 -19.42 5.79 -2.66
CA SER A 49 -18.02 5.59 -3.07
C SER A 49 -17.05 6.60 -2.46
N LEU A 50 -17.54 7.79 -2.07
CA LEU A 50 -16.76 8.83 -1.39
C LEU A 50 -16.56 8.58 0.10
N ALA A 51 -17.25 7.61 0.71
CA ALA A 51 -17.02 7.29 2.12
C ALA A 51 -15.63 6.64 2.31
N MET A 52 -14.84 7.14 3.25
CA MET A 52 -13.60 6.48 3.71
C MET A 52 -13.97 5.30 4.62
N SER A 53 -13.20 4.21 4.53
CA SER A 53 -13.24 3.14 5.53
C SER A 53 -12.83 3.68 6.92
N PRO A 54 -13.16 2.98 8.03
CA PRO A 54 -12.72 3.40 9.36
C PRO A 54 -11.20 3.60 9.48
N LEU A 55 -10.41 2.77 8.79
CA LEU A 55 -8.95 2.92 8.74
C LEU A 55 -8.54 4.18 7.97
N GLU A 56 -9.01 4.34 6.74
CA GLU A 56 -8.69 5.52 5.91
C GLU A 56 -9.07 6.82 6.62
N ARG A 57 -10.21 6.82 7.33
CA ARG A 57 -10.63 7.95 8.16
C ARG A 57 -9.64 8.23 9.29
N ALA A 58 -9.21 7.20 10.03
CA ALA A 58 -8.23 7.38 11.11
C ALA A 58 -6.88 7.90 10.57
N LEU A 59 -6.45 7.44 9.39
CA LEU A 59 -5.25 7.95 8.71
C LEU A 59 -5.42 9.42 8.31
N ALA A 60 -6.55 9.79 7.72
CA ALA A 60 -6.85 11.17 7.34
C ALA A 60 -6.91 12.13 8.54
N GLU A 61 -7.56 11.69 9.63
CA GLU A 61 -7.63 12.45 10.89
C GLU A 61 -6.24 12.64 11.49
N ARG A 62 -5.38 11.62 11.43
CA ARG A 62 -3.99 11.71 11.86
C ARG A 62 -3.20 12.74 11.05
N ILE A 63 -3.27 12.68 9.71
CA ILE A 63 -2.58 13.64 8.83
C ILE A 63 -3.03 15.06 9.16
N ALA A 64 -4.34 15.30 9.26
CA ALA A 64 -4.87 16.61 9.59
C ALA A 64 -4.43 17.12 10.97
N ALA A 65 -4.31 16.23 11.96
CA ALA A 65 -3.76 16.56 13.27
C ALA A 65 -2.33 17.06 13.15
N ASP A 66 -1.47 16.29 12.46
CA ASP A 66 -0.07 16.66 12.26
C ASP A 66 0.09 17.99 11.49
N HIS A 67 -0.85 18.34 10.60
CA HIS A 67 -0.88 19.68 9.97
C HIS A 67 -1.07 20.80 10.99
N ASN A 68 -2.01 20.61 11.92
CA ASN A 68 -2.27 21.58 12.97
C ASN A 68 -1.10 21.65 13.95
N ASP A 69 -0.42 20.54 14.23
CA ASP A 69 0.83 20.53 15.00
C ASP A 69 1.88 21.43 14.34
N ALA A 70 2.15 21.24 13.04
CA ALA A 70 3.08 22.07 12.28
C ALA A 70 2.66 23.55 12.24
N ARG A 71 1.36 23.85 12.09
CA ARG A 71 0.83 25.22 12.10
C ARG A 71 0.99 25.88 13.47
N ARG A 72 0.76 25.16 14.57
CA ARG A 72 0.98 25.67 15.93
C ARG A 72 2.45 25.99 16.16
N ASP A 73 3.35 25.11 15.73
CA ASP A 73 4.80 25.33 15.84
C ASP A 73 5.26 26.58 15.06
N ALA A 74 4.57 26.92 13.98
CA ALA A 74 4.78 28.15 13.21
C ALA A 74 3.99 29.38 13.71
N GLY A 75 3.22 29.27 14.80
CA GLY A 75 2.40 30.35 15.35
C GLY A 75 1.18 30.73 14.48
N LEU A 76 0.69 29.82 13.65
CA LEU A 76 -0.50 29.99 12.82
C LEU A 76 -1.76 29.44 13.49
N SER A 77 -2.92 29.96 13.11
CA SER A 77 -4.22 29.43 13.55
C SER A 77 -4.43 28.00 13.03
N GLU A 78 -5.02 27.13 13.84
CA GLU A 78 -5.40 25.78 13.43
C GLU A 78 -6.46 25.79 12.33
N LEU A 79 -6.38 24.79 11.45
CA LEU A 79 -7.38 24.50 10.42
C LEU A 79 -8.55 23.74 11.05
N ARG A 80 -9.75 24.03 10.55
CA ARG A 80 -10.98 23.30 10.89
C ARG A 80 -11.37 22.32 9.80
N GLN A 81 -11.85 21.14 10.18
CA GLN A 81 -12.40 20.19 9.21
C GLN A 81 -13.66 20.75 8.54
N MET A 82 -13.75 20.61 7.22
CA MET A 82 -14.91 21.05 6.43
C MET A 82 -15.42 19.91 5.54
N PRO A 83 -16.39 19.10 6.03
CA PRO A 83 -16.87 17.91 5.30
C PRO A 83 -17.47 18.17 3.93
N SER A 84 -17.94 19.39 3.64
CA SER A 84 -18.39 19.76 2.29
C SER A 84 -17.27 19.76 1.25
N LEU A 85 -16.00 19.71 1.67
CA LEU A 85 -14.85 19.50 0.78
C LEU A 85 -14.60 18.03 0.42
N ALA A 86 -15.29 17.08 1.06
CA ALA A 86 -15.08 15.65 0.85
C ALA A 86 -15.27 15.18 -0.60
N PRO A 87 -16.28 15.65 -1.36
CA PRO A 87 -16.41 15.24 -2.77
C PRO A 87 -15.21 15.63 -3.64
N TYR A 88 -14.54 16.75 -3.34
CA TYR A 88 -13.41 17.24 -4.14
C TYR A 88 -12.14 16.45 -3.84
N ALA A 89 -11.74 16.40 -2.57
CA ALA A 89 -10.55 15.65 -2.16
C ALA A 89 -10.71 14.14 -2.43
N GLY A 90 -11.89 13.59 -2.17
CA GLY A 90 -12.20 12.18 -2.41
C GLY A 90 -12.18 11.81 -3.89
N SER A 91 -12.76 12.64 -4.76
CA SER A 91 -12.73 12.42 -6.20
C SER A 91 -11.30 12.37 -6.73
N ASN A 92 -10.42 13.27 -6.27
CA ASN A 92 -9.01 13.26 -6.69
C ASN A 92 -8.25 12.04 -6.18
N SER A 93 -8.33 11.72 -4.89
CA SER A 93 -7.65 10.54 -4.32
C SER A 93 -8.09 9.25 -5.03
N MET A 94 -9.39 9.10 -5.33
CA MET A 94 -9.89 7.95 -6.08
C MET A 94 -9.43 7.94 -7.54
N THR A 95 -9.45 9.10 -8.20
CA THR A 95 -8.94 9.23 -9.58
C THR A 95 -7.48 8.83 -9.64
N MET A 96 -6.63 9.42 -8.79
CA MET A 96 -5.21 9.11 -8.70
C MET A 96 -4.97 7.61 -8.45
N MET A 97 -5.74 6.99 -7.55
CA MET A 97 -5.66 5.56 -7.29
C MET A 97 -6.06 4.71 -8.49
N ALA A 98 -7.16 5.06 -9.16
CA ALA A 98 -7.71 4.31 -10.29
C ALA A 98 -6.80 4.40 -11.53
N THR A 99 -6.25 5.58 -11.81
CA THR A 99 -5.37 5.84 -12.96
C THR A 99 -3.91 5.49 -12.66
N GLN A 100 -3.55 5.32 -11.39
CA GLN A 100 -2.18 5.19 -10.91
C GLN A 100 -1.31 6.40 -11.27
N THR A 101 -1.90 7.59 -11.38
CA THR A 101 -1.23 8.85 -11.69
C THR A 101 -1.33 9.83 -10.53
N LEU A 102 -0.27 10.60 -10.30
CA LEU A 102 -0.37 11.74 -9.37
C LEU A 102 -0.91 12.94 -10.16
N GLY A 103 -1.91 13.61 -9.59
CA GLY A 103 -2.60 14.71 -10.24
C GLY A 103 -3.31 15.60 -9.25
N HIS A 104 -3.91 16.65 -9.78
CA HIS A 104 -4.72 17.61 -9.03
C HIS A 104 -6.16 17.53 -9.49
N SER A 105 -7.08 17.89 -8.58
CA SER A 105 -8.47 18.12 -8.95
C SER A 105 -8.59 19.20 -10.02
N GLU A 106 -9.64 19.12 -10.83
CA GLU A 106 -10.13 20.27 -11.59
C GLU A 106 -10.71 21.32 -10.62
N ILE A 107 -9.82 22.11 -9.99
CA ILE A 107 -10.17 23.06 -8.91
C ILE A 107 -11.18 24.12 -9.34
N ARG A 108 -11.40 24.29 -10.66
CA ARG A 108 -12.45 25.14 -11.23
C ARG A 108 -13.84 24.68 -10.83
N VAL A 109 -14.08 23.37 -10.73
CA VAL A 109 -15.37 22.82 -10.28
C VAL A 109 -15.64 23.22 -8.82
N LEU A 110 -14.60 23.25 -7.98
CA LEU A 110 -14.71 23.76 -6.61
C LEU A 110 -15.08 25.25 -6.61
N LEU A 111 -14.47 26.07 -7.47
CA LEU A 111 -14.79 27.50 -7.54
C LEU A 111 -16.22 27.81 -8.05
N ASP A 112 -16.87 26.87 -8.73
CA ASP A 112 -18.26 27.03 -9.20
C ASP A 112 -19.28 26.78 -8.07
N ASP A 113 -18.97 25.88 -7.15
CA ASP A 113 -19.86 25.47 -6.04
C ASP A 113 -19.69 26.32 -4.76
N PHE A 114 -18.61 27.09 -4.67
CA PHE A 114 -18.29 27.94 -3.53
C PHE A 114 -18.47 29.43 -3.83
N PRO A 115 -18.57 30.31 -2.80
CA PRO A 115 -18.70 31.74 -3.01
C PRO A 115 -17.63 32.30 -3.94
N GLN A 116 -18.05 33.16 -4.86
CA GLN A 116 -17.15 33.85 -5.79
C GLN A 116 -16.03 34.58 -5.00
N ASN A 117 -14.77 34.31 -5.36
CA ASN A 117 -13.53 34.81 -4.73
C ASN A 117 -13.00 34.07 -3.49
N MET A 118 -13.50 32.87 -3.19
CA MET A 118 -12.87 32.01 -2.18
C MET A 118 -11.47 31.57 -2.63
N TRP A 119 -10.48 31.65 -1.74
CA TRP A 119 -9.19 31.01 -1.95
C TRP A 119 -9.32 29.51 -1.71
N ALA A 120 -8.75 28.73 -2.61
CA ALA A 120 -8.63 27.30 -2.47
C ALA A 120 -7.22 26.85 -2.85
N ALA A 121 -6.75 25.78 -2.22
CA ALA A 121 -5.51 25.12 -2.57
C ALA A 121 -5.60 23.63 -2.30
N GLU A 122 -4.76 22.85 -3.00
CA GLU A 122 -4.75 21.40 -2.88
C GLU A 122 -3.31 20.91 -2.74
N ASN A 123 -3.11 19.98 -1.82
CA ASN A 123 -1.92 19.14 -1.78
C ASN A 123 -2.32 17.71 -2.11
N ALA A 124 -1.58 17.07 -3.01
CA ALA A 124 -1.71 15.65 -3.31
C ALA A 124 -0.42 14.92 -2.93
N LEU A 125 -0.55 13.69 -2.43
CA LEU A 125 0.57 12.84 -2.06
C LEU A 125 0.25 11.39 -2.36
N VAL A 126 1.29 10.64 -2.75
CA VAL A 126 1.25 9.19 -2.83
C VAL A 126 2.43 8.63 -2.06
N MET A 127 2.18 7.70 -1.14
CA MET A 127 3.24 7.18 -0.27
C MET A 127 2.95 5.75 0.23
N PHE A 128 4.00 5.11 0.76
CA PHE A 128 3.90 3.87 1.54
C PHE A 128 4.27 4.09 3.02
N ASN A 129 4.66 5.33 3.35
CA ASN A 129 5.07 5.73 4.68
C ASN A 129 3.85 5.79 5.61
N PRO A 130 4.06 5.76 6.94
CA PRO A 130 3.00 6.10 7.89
C PRO A 130 2.35 7.44 7.56
N ALA A 131 1.06 7.57 7.86
CA ALA A 131 0.32 8.83 7.81
C ALA A 131 1.06 9.95 8.57
N SER A 132 1.76 9.62 9.65
CA SER A 132 2.52 10.59 10.45
C SER A 132 3.67 11.27 9.70
N GLU A 133 4.09 10.74 8.55
CA GLU A 133 5.15 11.35 7.73
C GLU A 133 4.59 12.26 6.62
N ALA A 134 3.27 12.26 6.36
CA ALA A 134 2.67 13.04 5.27
C ALA A 134 2.95 14.54 5.40
N THR A 135 2.80 15.08 6.62
CA THR A 135 3.02 16.50 6.92
C THR A 135 4.49 16.89 6.68
N ASP A 136 5.43 16.08 7.15
CA ASP A 136 6.87 16.34 6.97
C ASP A 136 7.27 16.31 5.49
N LEU A 137 6.68 15.38 4.71
CA LEU A 137 6.88 15.32 3.27
C LEU A 137 6.37 16.60 2.57
N TRP A 138 5.23 17.14 2.98
CA TRP A 138 4.73 18.41 2.45
C TRP A 138 5.54 19.62 2.90
N LEU A 139 6.01 19.66 4.15
CA LEU A 139 6.92 20.70 4.64
C LEU A 139 8.25 20.71 3.89
N GLY A 140 8.72 19.55 3.44
CA GLY A 140 9.91 19.40 2.61
C GLY A 140 9.78 19.98 1.20
N SER A 141 8.57 20.33 0.75
CA SER A 141 8.31 20.97 -0.55
C SER A 141 7.76 22.38 -0.36
N PRO A 142 8.47 23.43 -0.82
CA PRO A 142 8.03 24.81 -0.67
C PRO A 142 6.61 25.08 -1.18
N GLU A 143 6.21 24.46 -2.29
CA GLU A 143 4.91 24.64 -2.91
C GLU A 143 3.78 24.03 -2.07
N HIS A 144 3.97 22.81 -1.57
CA HIS A 144 2.98 22.14 -0.71
C HIS A 144 2.90 22.81 0.67
N ALA A 145 4.06 23.19 1.23
CA ALA A 145 4.13 23.94 2.48
C ALA A 145 3.39 25.27 2.37
N ALA A 146 3.48 25.98 1.23
CA ALA A 146 2.80 27.25 1.03
C ALA A 146 1.26 27.15 1.11
N ASN A 147 0.69 26.00 0.73
CA ASN A 147 -0.75 25.74 0.85
C ASN A 147 -1.14 25.47 2.31
N MET A 148 -0.47 24.49 2.93
CA MET A 148 -0.75 24.05 4.30
C MET A 148 -0.48 25.15 5.34
N MET A 149 0.56 25.97 5.11
CA MET A 149 1.01 27.03 6.02
C MET A 149 0.47 28.41 5.63
N ALA A 150 -0.47 28.48 4.67
CA ALA A 150 -1.10 29.75 4.32
C ALA A 150 -1.83 30.33 5.54
N SER A 151 -1.53 31.58 5.91
CA SER A 151 -2.19 32.28 7.02
C SER A 151 -3.67 32.53 6.78
N ARG A 152 -4.10 32.60 5.52
CA ARG A 152 -5.51 32.70 5.10
C ARG A 152 -6.27 31.38 5.16
N ALA A 153 -5.58 30.23 5.16
CA ALA A 153 -6.25 28.94 5.24
C ALA A 153 -6.93 28.81 6.60
N THR A 154 -8.24 28.57 6.58
CA THR A 154 -9.04 28.41 7.80
C THR A 154 -9.65 27.02 7.91
N HIS A 155 -9.84 26.33 6.77
CA HIS A 155 -10.44 25.01 6.73
C HIS A 155 -9.64 24.06 5.86
N VAL A 156 -9.78 22.77 6.16
CA VAL A 156 -9.18 21.66 5.41
C VAL A 156 -10.13 20.47 5.37
N TRP A 157 -10.01 19.64 4.35
CA TRP A 157 -10.43 18.25 4.38
C TRP A 157 -9.32 17.38 3.83
N VAL A 158 -9.00 16.29 4.54
CA VAL A 158 -8.02 15.30 4.11
C VAL A 158 -8.77 14.04 3.71
N ASP A 159 -8.57 13.59 2.48
CA ASP A 159 -9.05 12.30 2.01
C ASP A 159 -7.87 11.34 1.85
N VAL A 160 -8.04 10.10 2.31
CA VAL A 160 -7.06 9.02 2.18
C VAL A 160 -7.73 7.83 1.49
N ARG A 161 -7.04 7.24 0.50
CA ARG A 161 -7.41 5.96 -0.11
C ARG A 161 -6.27 4.96 -0.01
N CYS A 162 -6.58 3.76 0.44
CA CYS A 162 -5.63 2.66 0.52
C CYS A 162 -5.81 1.70 -0.65
N SER A 163 -4.75 1.46 -1.42
CA SER A 163 -4.75 0.39 -2.43
C SER A 163 -4.29 -0.94 -1.84
N ALA A 164 -4.60 -2.04 -2.54
CA ALA A 164 -4.26 -3.39 -2.11
C ALA A 164 -2.75 -3.60 -1.95
N GLU A 165 -1.91 -2.88 -2.70
CA GLU A 165 -0.47 -2.91 -2.52
C GLU A 165 0.04 -2.13 -1.28
N GLY A 166 -0.84 -1.61 -0.44
CA GLY A 166 -0.49 -0.82 0.75
C GLY A 166 -0.09 0.61 0.44
N ARG A 167 -0.45 1.13 -0.76
CA ARG A 167 -0.17 2.52 -1.12
C ARG A 167 -1.27 3.43 -0.58
N MET A 168 -0.86 4.54 0.00
CA MET A 168 -1.72 5.61 0.47
C MET A 168 -1.79 6.72 -0.56
N TRP A 169 -3.00 7.04 -1.02
CA TRP A 169 -3.30 8.16 -1.90
C TRP A 169 -3.99 9.24 -1.08
N VAL A 170 -3.39 10.42 -1.00
CA VAL A 170 -3.85 11.47 -0.09
C VAL A 170 -4.12 12.74 -0.88
N THR A 171 -5.26 13.36 -0.62
CA THR A 171 -5.58 14.72 -1.08
C THR A 171 -5.99 15.56 0.12
N SER A 172 -5.31 16.68 0.34
CA SER A 172 -5.72 17.72 1.30
C SER A 172 -6.22 18.94 0.55
N GLN A 173 -7.50 19.26 0.72
CA GLN A 173 -8.15 20.43 0.14
C GLN A 173 -8.26 21.51 1.20
N TYR A 174 -7.66 22.67 0.94
CA TYR A 174 -7.68 23.85 1.82
C TYR A 174 -8.55 24.95 1.22
N VAL A 175 -9.20 25.72 2.08
CA VAL A 175 -9.93 26.94 1.68
C VAL A 175 -9.79 28.06 2.71
N ASP A 176 -9.97 29.30 2.27
CA ASP A 176 -10.38 30.38 3.15
C ASP A 176 -11.92 30.45 3.16
N ALA A 177 -12.53 30.92 4.24
CA ALA A 177 -14.00 30.97 4.32
C ALA A 177 -14.44 32.41 4.58
N PRO A 178 -15.36 32.99 3.78
CA PRO A 178 -16.12 34.14 4.22
C PRO A 178 -17.14 33.68 5.28
N VAL A 179 -17.10 34.29 6.46
CA VAL A 179 -17.99 33.96 7.59
C VAL A 179 -19.45 34.27 7.21
N ALA A 180 -20.20 33.23 6.82
CA ALA A 180 -21.66 33.21 6.83
C ALA A 180 -22.17 31.87 7.41
N GLN A 181 -21.87 31.68 8.70
CA GLN A 181 -22.72 31.13 9.76
C GLN A 181 -23.96 30.29 9.35
N THR A 182 -23.76 29.06 8.87
CA THR A 182 -24.46 27.84 9.34
C THR A 182 -23.76 26.59 8.81
N ASP A 183 -22.59 26.30 9.36
CA ASP A 183 -22.10 24.92 9.50
C ASP A 183 -21.33 24.89 10.82
N ILE A 184 -22.08 24.76 11.92
CA ILE A 184 -21.47 24.35 13.18
C ILE A 184 -21.40 22.83 13.11
N LEU A 185 -20.25 22.31 12.70
CA LEU A 185 -19.82 21.03 13.23
C LEU A 185 -18.84 21.31 14.35
N PRO A 186 -18.97 20.62 15.50
CA PRO A 186 -18.07 20.83 16.61
C PRO A 186 -16.66 20.63 16.10
N GLY A 187 -15.76 21.55 16.48
CA GLY A 187 -14.35 21.26 16.45
C GLY A 187 -14.16 19.91 17.12
N VAL A 188 -13.97 18.88 16.31
CA VAL A 188 -13.14 17.78 16.75
C VAL A 188 -11.79 18.43 16.80
N ASP A 189 -11.43 18.91 18.00
CA ASP A 189 -10.03 19.04 18.40
C ASP A 189 -9.35 17.82 17.79
N LEU A 190 -8.44 18.01 16.83
CA LEU A 190 -7.70 16.92 16.18
C LEU A 190 -6.72 16.24 17.15
N ARG A 191 -7.02 16.30 18.46
CA ARG A 191 -6.38 15.54 19.50
C ARG A 191 -6.81 14.09 19.34
N VAL A 192 -6.11 13.39 18.45
CA VAL A 192 -6.03 11.93 18.52
C VAL A 192 -5.40 11.64 19.88
N SER A 193 -6.20 11.14 20.83
CA SER A 193 -5.67 10.65 22.09
C SER A 193 -4.59 9.63 21.79
N ASP A 194 -3.46 9.68 22.49
CA ASP A 194 -2.35 8.71 22.41
C ASP A 194 -2.85 7.28 22.61
N SER A 195 -3.38 6.66 21.54
CA SER A 195 -3.83 5.29 21.53
C SER A 195 -2.78 4.46 20.80
N ALA A 196 -1.95 3.81 21.62
CA ALA A 196 -1.18 2.60 21.36
C ALA A 196 -0.85 2.30 19.89
N SER A 197 0.40 2.54 19.47
CA SER A 197 1.12 1.90 18.34
C SER A 197 0.27 1.35 17.17
N VAL A 198 -0.77 2.07 16.71
CA VAL A 198 -1.53 1.68 15.54
C VAL A 198 -0.58 1.88 14.35
N ASP A 199 -0.34 0.84 13.55
CA ASP A 199 0.43 1.01 12.32
C ASP A 199 -0.35 1.95 11.41
N LEU A 200 0.12 3.19 11.30
CA LEU A 200 -0.52 4.26 10.55
C LEU A 200 -0.28 4.12 9.03
N ARG A 201 -0.18 2.91 8.51
CA ARG A 201 0.07 2.61 7.09
C ARG A 201 -1.17 1.99 6.46
N CYS A 202 -1.31 2.16 5.14
CA CYS A 202 -2.23 1.33 4.38
C CYS A 202 -1.74 -0.13 4.39
N PRO A 203 -2.61 -1.10 4.69
CA PRO A 203 -2.21 -2.50 4.79
C PRO A 203 -1.83 -3.05 3.42
N VAL A 204 -0.74 -3.81 3.38
CA VAL A 204 -0.42 -4.63 2.20
C VAL A 204 -1.34 -5.84 2.18
N ALA A 205 -2.06 -6.04 1.07
CA ALA A 205 -2.82 -7.26 0.83
C ALA A 205 -1.84 -8.44 0.79
N VAL A 206 -1.91 -9.26 1.83
CA VAL A 206 -1.09 -10.47 2.03
C VAL A 206 -1.93 -11.73 1.88
N GLY A 207 -3.05 -11.64 1.17
CA GLY A 207 -4.05 -12.70 1.06
C GLY A 207 -5.02 -12.66 2.26
N PRO A 208 -5.29 -13.79 2.93
CA PRO A 208 -6.30 -13.90 3.99
C PRO A 208 -5.88 -13.32 5.35
N PHE A 209 -4.67 -12.78 5.48
CA PHE A 209 -4.15 -12.32 6.77
C PHE A 209 -4.53 -10.87 7.04
N ALA A 210 -4.80 -10.56 8.31
CA ALA A 210 -5.16 -9.22 8.77
C ALA A 210 -4.02 -8.19 8.65
N SER A 211 -2.76 -8.63 8.61
CA SER A 211 -1.59 -7.76 8.51
C SER A 211 -0.38 -8.48 7.93
N GLY A 212 0.61 -7.71 7.45
CA GLY A 212 1.92 -8.26 7.06
C GLY A 212 2.62 -9.00 8.19
N GLU A 213 2.45 -8.55 9.44
CA GLU A 213 2.97 -9.22 10.62
C GLU A 213 2.34 -10.60 10.84
N ALA A 214 1.00 -10.69 10.76
CA ALA A 214 0.29 -11.97 10.86
C ALA A 214 0.71 -12.95 9.75
N PHE A 215 0.85 -12.44 8.52
CA PHE A 215 1.36 -13.22 7.40
C PHE A 215 2.77 -13.76 7.66
N VAL A 216 3.70 -12.91 8.11
CA VAL A 216 5.09 -13.30 8.42
C VAL A 216 5.12 -14.30 9.56
N ALA A 217 4.39 -14.07 10.65
CA ALA A 217 4.31 -14.99 11.78
C ALA A 217 3.87 -16.39 11.33
N GLN A 218 2.86 -16.47 10.45
CA GLN A 218 2.44 -17.75 9.87
C GLN A 218 3.57 -18.41 9.05
N GLN A 219 4.38 -17.66 8.30
CA GLN A 219 5.48 -18.24 7.52
C GLN A 219 6.56 -18.86 8.42
N TYR A 220 6.81 -18.28 9.60
CA TYR A 220 7.73 -18.87 10.58
C TYR A 220 7.23 -20.22 11.08
N GLU A 221 5.95 -20.34 11.42
CA GLU A 221 5.36 -21.61 11.85
C GLU A 221 5.36 -22.64 10.71
N ASP A 222 4.90 -22.22 9.54
CA ASP A 222 4.75 -23.06 8.35
C ASP A 222 6.04 -23.64 7.83
N PHE A 223 7.11 -22.85 7.79
CA PHE A 223 8.38 -23.27 7.23
C PHE A 223 9.35 -23.72 8.32
N LEU A 224 9.40 -23.04 9.45
CA LEU A 224 10.44 -23.27 10.46
C LEU A 224 9.93 -24.05 11.68
N GLY A 225 8.61 -24.19 11.84
CA GLY A 225 7.99 -24.94 12.93
C GLY A 225 8.22 -24.29 14.30
N ARG A 226 8.34 -22.95 14.31
CA ARG A 226 8.57 -22.15 15.51
C ARG A 226 8.00 -20.74 15.33
N PRO A 227 7.73 -20.02 16.43
CA PRO A 227 7.40 -18.61 16.36
C PRO A 227 8.54 -17.77 15.77
N ALA A 228 8.15 -16.67 15.13
CA ALA A 228 9.09 -15.63 14.72
C ALA A 228 9.78 -15.03 15.94
N ASP A 229 11.10 -14.83 15.86
CA ASP A 229 11.78 -13.95 16.80
C ASP A 229 11.44 -12.48 16.48
N ALA A 230 11.52 -11.61 17.50
CA ALA A 230 11.09 -10.21 17.36
C ALA A 230 11.84 -9.45 16.24
N SER A 231 13.13 -9.73 16.05
CA SER A 231 13.93 -9.08 15.02
C SER A 231 13.56 -9.55 13.61
N GLY A 232 13.37 -10.85 13.43
CA GLY A 232 12.93 -11.45 12.18
C GLY A 232 11.53 -10.99 11.77
N LEU A 233 10.59 -10.98 12.72
CA LEU A 233 9.23 -10.49 12.50
C LEU A 233 9.25 -9.02 12.05
N ALA A 234 9.95 -8.16 12.78
CA ALA A 234 10.08 -6.74 12.45
C ALA A 234 10.75 -6.51 11.07
N TYR A 235 11.78 -7.29 10.75
CA TYR A 235 12.48 -7.19 9.47
C TYR A 235 11.56 -7.50 8.28
N TRP A 236 10.91 -8.67 8.29
CA TRP A 236 10.07 -9.09 7.16
C TRP A 236 8.81 -8.23 7.03
N THR A 237 8.16 -7.88 8.14
CA THR A 237 7.04 -6.95 8.16
C THR A 237 7.44 -5.59 7.59
N GLY A 238 8.60 -5.05 8.00
CA GLY A 238 9.12 -3.81 7.45
C GLY A 238 9.41 -3.89 5.94
N MET A 239 9.95 -5.00 5.45
CA MET A 239 10.22 -5.20 4.03
C MET A 239 8.93 -5.31 3.20
N LEU A 240 7.87 -5.92 3.74
CA LEU A 240 6.54 -5.96 3.13
C LEU A 240 5.90 -4.56 3.11
N ASN A 241 5.87 -3.89 4.27
CA ASN A 241 5.26 -2.58 4.43
C ASN A 241 5.96 -1.52 3.56
N THR A 242 7.27 -1.63 3.36
CA THR A 242 8.04 -0.75 2.47
C THR A 242 8.13 -1.25 1.03
N ARG A 243 7.42 -2.34 0.68
CA ARG A 243 7.37 -2.93 -0.66
C ARG A 243 8.71 -3.33 -1.26
N LYS A 244 9.73 -3.49 -0.42
CA LYS A 244 11.03 -4.02 -0.83
C LYS A 244 10.94 -5.50 -1.19
N VAL A 245 9.92 -6.19 -0.68
CA VAL A 245 9.55 -7.56 -1.07
C VAL A 245 8.03 -7.71 -1.20
N THR A 246 7.61 -8.66 -2.03
CA THR A 246 6.22 -9.13 -2.12
C THR A 246 5.97 -10.31 -1.18
N PRO A 247 4.71 -10.65 -0.86
CA PRO A 247 4.38 -11.84 -0.07
C PRO A 247 4.99 -13.12 -0.66
N GLY A 248 4.94 -13.28 -1.99
CA GLY A 248 5.57 -14.41 -2.67
C GLY A 248 7.09 -14.43 -2.53
N GLN A 249 7.76 -13.28 -2.51
CA GLN A 249 9.21 -13.20 -2.26
C GLN A 249 9.57 -13.52 -0.81
N VAL A 250 8.71 -13.17 0.16
CA VAL A 250 8.88 -13.60 1.56
C VAL A 250 8.80 -15.12 1.62
N VAL A 251 7.72 -15.73 1.13
CA VAL A 251 7.56 -17.20 1.10
C VAL A 251 8.74 -17.87 0.43
N LEU A 252 9.18 -17.35 -0.73
CA LEU A 252 10.34 -17.88 -1.44
C LEU A 252 11.63 -17.82 -0.62
N SER A 253 11.79 -16.79 0.22
CA SER A 253 12.94 -16.66 1.12
C SER A 253 12.92 -17.71 2.23
N PHE A 254 11.74 -18.00 2.81
CA PHE A 254 11.58 -19.09 3.77
C PHE A 254 11.78 -20.46 3.12
N LEU A 255 11.18 -20.68 1.94
CA LEU A 255 11.30 -21.90 1.14
C LEU A 255 12.76 -22.23 0.80
N ASN A 256 13.59 -21.23 0.52
CA ASN A 256 15.01 -21.39 0.21
C ASN A 256 15.95 -21.21 1.40
N SER A 257 15.40 -20.96 2.60
CA SER A 257 16.22 -20.76 3.79
C SER A 257 17.03 -22.04 4.11
N PRO A 258 18.27 -21.92 4.61
CA PRO A 258 19.02 -23.10 5.06
C PRO A 258 18.30 -23.92 6.13
N GLU A 259 17.48 -23.27 6.97
CA GLU A 259 16.72 -23.91 8.04
C GLU A 259 15.62 -24.82 7.49
N PHE A 260 14.89 -24.39 6.46
CA PHE A 260 13.86 -25.22 5.81
C PHE A 260 14.46 -26.11 4.71
N ALA A 261 15.08 -25.50 3.68
CA ALA A 261 15.59 -26.22 2.53
C ALA A 261 16.67 -27.24 2.92
N GLY A 262 17.55 -26.92 3.87
CA GLY A 262 18.59 -27.84 4.34
C GLY A 262 18.02 -29.11 4.99
N ARG A 263 16.84 -29.02 5.61
CA ARG A 263 16.17 -30.18 6.25
C ARG A 263 15.36 -31.00 5.25
N ILE A 264 14.67 -30.34 4.33
CA ILE A 264 13.71 -30.99 3.43
C ILE A 264 14.34 -31.42 2.10
N ARG A 265 15.10 -30.55 1.44
CA ARG A 265 15.56 -30.76 0.06
C ARG A 265 16.37 -32.04 -0.14
N PRO A 266 17.42 -32.35 0.66
CA PRO A 266 18.20 -33.56 0.43
C PRO A 266 17.39 -34.86 0.63
N ARG A 267 16.43 -34.84 1.55
CA ARG A 267 15.57 -35.99 1.86
C ARG A 267 14.48 -36.18 0.81
N ALA A 268 13.87 -35.09 0.35
CA ALA A 268 12.95 -35.07 -0.77
C ALA A 268 13.62 -35.60 -2.05
N GLU A 269 14.83 -35.13 -2.36
CA GLU A 269 15.63 -35.62 -3.49
C GLU A 269 15.86 -37.13 -3.40
N ALA A 270 16.34 -37.62 -2.26
CA ALA A 270 16.59 -39.05 -2.06
C ALA A 270 15.31 -39.89 -2.19
N ALA A 271 14.21 -39.46 -1.58
CA ALA A 271 12.94 -40.17 -1.62
C ALA A 271 12.36 -40.24 -3.06
N LEU A 272 12.36 -39.12 -3.78
CA LEU A 272 11.81 -39.02 -5.13
C LEU A 272 12.66 -39.70 -6.21
N LEU A 273 13.94 -39.98 -5.91
CA LEU A 273 14.83 -40.81 -6.72
C LEU A 273 14.66 -42.31 -6.42
N ALA A 274 14.38 -42.67 -5.17
CA ALA A 274 14.26 -44.05 -4.73
C ALA A 274 12.90 -44.67 -5.05
N SER A 275 11.83 -43.87 -5.10
CA SER A 275 10.46 -44.35 -5.30
C SER A 275 9.65 -43.45 -6.24
N SER A 276 8.68 -44.06 -6.94
CA SER A 276 7.61 -43.35 -7.64
C SER A 276 6.49 -42.90 -6.70
N GLU A 277 6.37 -43.51 -5.53
CA GLU A 277 5.42 -43.11 -4.49
C GLU A 277 5.89 -41.81 -3.82
N LEU A 278 4.92 -40.95 -3.50
CA LEU A 278 5.20 -39.70 -2.82
C LEU A 278 5.43 -39.94 -1.33
N PRO A 279 6.34 -39.20 -0.69
CA PRO A 279 6.47 -39.21 0.76
C PRO A 279 5.12 -38.92 1.43
N THR A 280 4.88 -39.57 2.56
CA THR A 280 3.73 -39.31 3.43
C THR A 280 3.94 -38.02 4.22
N VAL A 281 2.85 -37.44 4.76
CA VAL A 281 2.94 -36.26 5.62
C VAL A 281 3.79 -36.53 6.87
N ASP A 282 3.65 -37.71 7.48
CA ASP A 282 4.42 -38.09 8.67
C ASP A 282 5.92 -38.17 8.39
N GLU A 283 6.30 -38.70 7.22
CA GLU A 283 7.71 -38.72 6.79
C GLU A 283 8.26 -37.30 6.63
N VAL A 284 7.53 -36.42 5.95
CA VAL A 284 8.01 -35.05 5.74
C VAL A 284 8.04 -34.23 7.04
N ASP A 285 7.07 -34.43 7.93
CA ASP A 285 7.06 -33.82 9.26
C ASP A 285 8.24 -34.27 10.11
N SER A 286 8.64 -35.54 9.99
CA SER A 286 9.86 -36.03 10.61
C SER A 286 11.11 -35.31 10.09
N TRP A 287 11.16 -34.96 8.80
CA TRP A 287 12.28 -34.24 8.19
C TRP A 287 12.40 -32.82 8.72
N ARG A 288 11.27 -32.12 8.93
CA ARG A 288 11.23 -30.76 9.49
C ARG A 288 11.87 -30.69 10.88
N ARG A 289 11.75 -31.75 11.67
CA ARG A 289 12.26 -31.83 13.05
C ARG A 289 13.66 -32.41 13.16
N THR A 290 14.18 -33.01 12.08
CA THR A 290 15.49 -33.66 12.08
C THR A 290 16.56 -32.72 11.50
N PRO A 291 17.72 -32.56 12.17
CA PRO A 291 18.81 -31.74 11.64
C PRO A 291 19.17 -32.10 10.19
N PRO A 292 19.63 -31.13 9.38
CA PRO A 292 20.08 -31.38 8.02
C PRO A 292 21.11 -32.52 7.96
N PRO A 293 21.02 -33.44 6.99
CA PRO A 293 22.05 -34.44 6.79
C PRO A 293 23.38 -33.75 6.48
N GLN A 294 24.48 -34.25 7.05
CA GLN A 294 25.82 -33.65 6.90
C GLN A 294 26.49 -34.01 5.55
N VAL A 295 25.75 -34.63 4.63
CA VAL A 295 26.28 -35.15 3.36
C VAL A 295 25.91 -34.17 2.26
N SER A 296 26.90 -33.70 1.49
CA SER A 296 26.67 -32.91 0.30
C SER A 296 26.06 -33.78 -0.80
N THR A 297 24.81 -33.50 -1.21
CA THR A 297 24.22 -34.15 -2.39
C THR A 297 24.69 -33.44 -3.67
N LYS A 298 24.90 -34.22 -4.73
CA LYS A 298 25.16 -33.68 -6.08
C LYS A 298 23.87 -33.00 -6.57
N ALA A 299 23.98 -31.87 -7.27
CA ALA A 299 22.82 -31.17 -7.81
C ALA A 299 21.91 -32.12 -8.61
N ALA A 300 20.62 -32.13 -8.26
CA ALA A 300 19.63 -33.00 -8.89
C ALA A 300 19.41 -32.60 -10.36
N ALA A 301 19.09 -33.59 -11.21
CA ALA A 301 18.67 -33.35 -12.60
C ALA A 301 17.39 -32.48 -12.63
N ALA A 302 17.18 -31.70 -13.70
CA ALA A 302 16.10 -30.70 -13.78
C ALA A 302 14.71 -31.24 -13.43
N GLY A 303 14.31 -32.42 -13.94
CA GLY A 303 13.01 -33.02 -13.62
C GLY A 303 12.86 -33.50 -12.17
N VAL A 304 13.97 -33.81 -11.48
CA VAL A 304 13.94 -34.10 -10.03
C VAL A 304 13.83 -32.80 -9.24
N LYS A 305 14.51 -31.74 -9.68
CA LYS A 305 14.44 -30.41 -9.07
C LYS A 305 13.01 -29.88 -9.05
N SER A 306 12.28 -29.92 -10.17
CA SER A 306 10.88 -29.49 -10.26
C SER A 306 9.99 -30.23 -9.26
N ARG A 307 10.11 -31.55 -9.20
CA ARG A 307 9.38 -32.41 -8.25
C ARG A 307 9.68 -32.06 -6.80
N VAL A 308 10.94 -31.81 -6.47
CA VAL A 308 11.37 -31.40 -5.13
C VAL A 308 10.82 -30.02 -4.77
N ASP A 309 10.92 -29.05 -5.67
CA ASP A 309 10.43 -27.69 -5.43
C ASP A 309 8.91 -27.66 -5.21
N VAL A 310 8.15 -28.42 -6.02
CA VAL A 310 6.69 -28.55 -5.83
C VAL A 310 6.36 -29.23 -4.50
N LEU A 311 7.05 -30.32 -4.15
CA LEU A 311 6.84 -30.98 -2.86
C LEU A 311 7.12 -30.01 -1.69
N MET A 312 8.21 -29.24 -1.78
CA MET A 312 8.56 -28.24 -0.77
C MET A 312 7.52 -27.12 -0.65
N ILE A 313 6.91 -26.69 -1.76
CA ILE A 313 5.81 -25.71 -1.74
C ILE A 313 4.58 -26.29 -1.03
N TYR A 314 4.15 -27.50 -1.37
CA TYR A 314 3.02 -28.17 -0.70
C TYR A 314 3.24 -28.30 0.79
N VAL A 315 4.44 -28.76 1.16
CA VAL A 315 4.82 -28.97 2.55
C VAL A 315 4.86 -27.64 3.28
N GLY A 316 5.59 -26.65 2.75
CA GLY A 316 5.76 -25.34 3.35
C GLY A 316 4.45 -24.56 3.47
N MET A 317 3.70 -24.46 2.38
CA MET A 317 2.53 -23.58 2.31
C MET A 317 1.21 -24.27 2.65
N LEU A 318 1.08 -25.58 2.50
CA LEU A 318 -0.17 -26.30 2.75
C LEU A 318 -0.08 -27.29 3.92
N ASN A 319 1.11 -27.44 4.51
CA ASN A 319 1.39 -28.38 5.59
C ASN A 319 0.88 -29.81 5.32
N ARG A 320 1.03 -30.26 4.07
CA ARG A 320 0.67 -31.61 3.63
C ARG A 320 1.53 -32.02 2.44
N THR A 321 1.50 -33.31 2.11
CA THR A 321 2.06 -33.80 0.85
C THR A 321 1.02 -33.70 -0.28
N PRO A 322 1.47 -33.56 -1.54
CA PRO A 322 0.56 -33.41 -2.66
C PRO A 322 -0.15 -34.73 -2.98
N ASP A 323 -1.38 -34.63 -3.49
CA ASP A 323 -2.01 -35.76 -4.17
C ASP A 323 -1.41 -35.93 -5.58
N ALA A 324 -1.61 -37.10 -6.19
CA ALA A 324 -1.00 -37.44 -7.47
C ALA A 324 -1.39 -36.46 -8.60
N LYS A 325 -2.62 -35.94 -8.62
CA LYS A 325 -3.10 -35.04 -9.68
C LYS A 325 -2.50 -33.64 -9.51
N GLY A 326 -2.58 -33.09 -8.31
CA GLY A 326 -1.99 -31.80 -7.97
C GLY A 326 -0.48 -31.81 -8.21
N PHE A 327 0.21 -32.88 -7.79
CA PHE A 327 1.64 -33.02 -8.01
C PHE A 327 1.98 -33.00 -9.51
N ALA A 328 1.28 -33.79 -10.33
CA ALA A 328 1.52 -33.83 -11.77
C ALA A 328 1.27 -32.47 -12.45
N TYR A 329 0.22 -31.76 -12.04
CA TYR A 329 -0.10 -30.43 -12.59
C TYR A 329 1.01 -29.42 -12.32
N TRP A 330 1.40 -29.24 -11.04
CA TRP A 330 2.37 -28.23 -10.65
C TRP A 330 3.79 -28.57 -11.13
N THR A 331 4.15 -29.86 -11.17
CA THR A 331 5.45 -30.29 -11.72
C THR A 331 5.51 -30.07 -13.22
N GLY A 332 4.42 -30.32 -13.96
CA GLY A 332 4.35 -30.01 -15.39
C GLY A 332 4.50 -28.52 -15.71
N LEU A 333 4.08 -27.61 -14.81
CA LEU A 333 4.35 -26.17 -14.92
C LEU A 333 5.81 -25.85 -14.58
N ALA A 334 6.36 -26.42 -13.51
CA ALA A 334 7.76 -26.22 -13.13
C ALA A 334 8.74 -26.70 -14.21
N ASP A 335 8.43 -27.80 -14.90
CA ASP A 335 9.24 -28.36 -15.99
C ASP A 335 9.25 -27.47 -17.25
N GLN A 336 8.30 -26.55 -17.37
CA GLN A 336 8.29 -25.50 -18.41
C GLN A 336 9.11 -24.26 -17.98
N GLU A 337 9.99 -24.41 -16.99
CA GLU A 337 10.84 -23.34 -16.44
C GLU A 337 10.07 -22.14 -15.88
N VAL A 338 8.81 -22.36 -15.49
CA VAL A 338 8.04 -21.35 -14.76
C VAL A 338 8.76 -21.06 -13.44
N SER A 339 9.00 -19.78 -13.18
CA SER A 339 9.75 -19.38 -11.97
C SER A 339 9.06 -19.84 -10.69
N LEU A 340 9.86 -20.20 -9.68
CA LEU A 340 9.33 -20.66 -8.39
C LEU A 340 8.44 -19.60 -7.71
N THR A 341 8.71 -18.32 -7.94
CA THR A 341 7.86 -17.21 -7.50
C THR A 341 6.45 -17.28 -8.09
N VAL A 342 6.31 -17.65 -9.36
CA VAL A 342 5.00 -17.79 -10.01
C VAL A 342 4.22 -18.96 -9.41
N LEU A 343 4.88 -20.09 -9.14
CA LEU A 343 4.24 -21.22 -8.45
C LEU A 343 3.78 -20.80 -7.07
N VAL A 344 4.67 -20.21 -6.26
CA VAL A 344 4.34 -19.70 -4.92
C VAL A 344 3.15 -18.74 -4.95
N ASN A 345 3.11 -17.79 -5.90
CA ASN A 345 1.98 -16.88 -6.03
C ASN A 345 0.69 -17.61 -6.40
N GLY A 346 0.75 -18.67 -7.21
CA GLY A 346 -0.40 -19.53 -7.51
C GLY A 346 -0.95 -20.22 -6.26
N PHE A 347 -0.08 -20.69 -5.36
CA PHE A 347 -0.50 -21.26 -4.08
C PHE A 347 -1.05 -20.20 -3.12
N LEU A 348 -0.38 -19.04 -3.00
CA LEU A 348 -0.86 -17.93 -2.17
C LEU A 348 -2.26 -17.46 -2.55
N ALA A 349 -2.56 -17.46 -3.86
CA ALA A 349 -3.88 -17.08 -4.39
C ALA A 349 -4.90 -18.23 -4.36
N SER A 350 -4.51 -19.44 -3.93
CA SER A 350 -5.41 -20.60 -3.98
C SER A 350 -6.48 -20.54 -2.89
N PRO A 351 -7.71 -20.99 -3.17
CA PRO A 351 -8.74 -21.18 -2.15
C PRO A 351 -8.29 -22.13 -1.04
N GLU A 352 -7.42 -23.10 -1.35
CA GLU A 352 -6.89 -24.05 -0.39
C GLU A 352 -5.97 -23.38 0.65
N TYR A 353 -5.00 -22.58 0.19
CA TYR A 353 -4.14 -21.82 1.10
C TYR A 353 -4.97 -20.88 1.98
N THR A 354 -5.95 -20.20 1.38
CA THR A 354 -6.90 -19.33 2.09
C THR A 354 -7.68 -20.09 3.17
N ALA A 355 -8.24 -21.26 2.83
CA ALA A 355 -8.99 -22.08 3.77
C ALA A 355 -8.13 -22.61 4.92
N ARG A 356 -6.84 -22.88 4.67
CA ARG A 356 -5.92 -23.39 5.68
C ARG A 356 -5.57 -22.35 6.75
N VAL A 357 -5.33 -21.10 6.34
CA VAL A 357 -4.81 -20.05 7.24
C VAL A 357 -5.89 -19.07 7.72
N GLY A 358 -7.07 -19.07 7.09
CA GLY A 358 -8.18 -18.16 7.40
C GLY A 358 -9.16 -18.64 8.46
N SER A 359 -8.85 -19.71 9.21
CA SER A 359 -9.68 -20.25 10.29
C SER A 359 -9.28 -19.75 11.68
#